data_AF-A0A2T2RX26-F1
#
_entry.id   AF-A0A2T2RX26-F1
#
_cell.length_a   1.000
_cell.length_b   1.000
_cell.length_c   1.000
_cell.angle_alpha   90.00
_cell.angle_beta   90.00
_cell.angle_gamma   90.00
#
_symmetry.space_group_name_H-M   'P 1'
#
loop_
_entity.id
_entity.type
_entity.pdbx_description
1 polymer ?
#
loop_
_entity_poly.entity_id
_entity_poly.type
_entity_poly.pdbx_seq_one_letter_code
_entity_poly.pdbx_strand_id
1 'polypeptide(L)'
;VVAAGMAIAASRKSGVLLAGGTQMLAVYALMQAIMHHYGVFGKPHQVVVGTTRWVAEDPTGDTVGLARNLTGVPLLATQLSLAASRYPQLRAYEQGYVKEGVGAGGCAIAAHLERGWSQPQLLETIEGLVARYLGES
;
A
#
# COMPACT_ATOMS: atom_id res chain seq x y z
N VAL A 1 10.39 -14.12 0.31
CA VAL A 1 9.76 -15.45 0.53
C VAL A 1 8.73 -15.42 1.66
N VAL A 2 9.07 -14.95 2.87
CA VAL A 2 8.15 -14.94 4.04
C VAL A 2 6.79 -14.30 3.73
N ALA A 3 6.77 -13.07 3.20
CA ALA A 3 5.53 -12.36 2.87
C ALA A 3 4.64 -13.13 1.87
N ALA A 4 5.25 -13.79 0.87
CA ALA A 4 4.53 -14.60 -0.11
C ALA A 4 3.91 -15.84 0.55
N GLY A 5 4.65 -16.54 1.42
CA GLY A 5 4.12 -17.67 2.18
C GLY A 5 2.97 -17.28 3.11
N MET A 6 3.10 -16.15 3.81
CA MET A 6 2.03 -15.60 4.64
C MET A 6 0.80 -15.23 3.81
N ALA A 7 0.98 -14.58 2.65
CA ALA A 7 -0.12 -14.24 1.75
C ALA A 7 -0.86 -15.48 1.24
N ILE A 8 -0.13 -16.53 0.83
CA ILE A 8 -0.72 -17.82 0.44
C ILE A 8 -1.57 -18.38 1.57
N ALA A 9 -0.99 -18.49 2.77
CA ALA A 9 -1.68 -19.08 3.91
C ALA A 9 -2.92 -18.27 4.33
N ALA A 10 -2.81 -16.94 4.41
CA ALA A 10 -3.88 -16.04 4.79
C ALA A 10 -5.00 -15.99 3.74
N SER A 11 -4.66 -15.99 2.45
CA SER A 11 -5.64 -15.96 1.34
C SER A 11 -6.66 -17.09 1.38
N ARG A 12 -6.32 -18.21 2.03
CA ARG A 12 -7.23 -19.36 2.21
C ARG A 12 -8.39 -19.05 3.15
N LYS A 13 -8.19 -18.09 4.08
CA LYS A 13 -9.10 -17.76 5.17
C LYS A 13 -9.73 -16.38 5.04
N SER A 14 -9.01 -15.40 4.51
CA SER A 14 -9.45 -14.01 4.42
C SER A 14 -8.83 -13.25 3.24
N GLY A 15 -9.34 -12.05 2.99
CA GLY A 15 -8.67 -11.08 2.12
C GLY A 15 -7.30 -10.68 2.67
N VAL A 16 -6.37 -10.36 1.77
CA VAL A 16 -5.00 -9.94 2.07
C VAL A 16 -4.67 -8.68 1.29
N LEU A 17 -4.32 -7.62 2.01
CA LEU A 17 -3.79 -6.39 1.45
C LEU A 17 -2.26 -6.40 1.57
N LEU A 18 -1.55 -6.62 0.48
CA LEU A 18 -0.11 -6.46 0.40
C LEU A 18 0.22 -4.96 0.33
N ALA A 19 0.45 -4.36 1.50
CA ALA A 19 0.66 -2.92 1.66
C ALA A 19 2.10 -2.50 1.31
N GLY A 20 2.27 -1.87 0.15
CA GLY A 20 3.52 -1.29 -0.30
C GLY A 20 3.60 -1.12 -1.82
N GLY A 21 4.69 -0.54 -2.30
CA GLY A 21 4.93 -0.28 -3.72
C GLY A 21 5.42 -1.49 -4.50
N THR A 22 6.34 -1.27 -5.45
CA THR A 22 6.86 -2.30 -6.38
C THR A 22 7.33 -3.59 -5.69
N GLN A 23 7.87 -3.49 -4.47
CA GLN A 23 8.24 -4.64 -3.66
C GLN A 23 7.09 -5.63 -3.41
N MET A 24 5.84 -5.15 -3.24
CA MET A 24 4.68 -6.00 -3.03
C MET A 24 4.17 -6.65 -4.32
N LEU A 25 4.41 -6.01 -5.48
CA LEU A 25 4.20 -6.65 -6.79
C LEU A 25 5.12 -7.87 -6.95
N ALA A 26 6.40 -7.74 -6.58
CA ALA A 26 7.34 -8.85 -6.60
C ALA A 26 6.93 -9.98 -5.62
N VAL A 27 6.40 -9.63 -4.45
CA VAL A 27 5.84 -10.61 -3.51
C VAL A 27 4.65 -11.35 -4.10
N TYR A 28 3.73 -10.65 -4.80
CA TYR A 28 2.60 -11.27 -5.46
C TYR A 28 3.05 -12.22 -6.58
N ALA A 29 4.01 -11.80 -7.41
CA ALA A 29 4.58 -12.63 -8.46
C ALA A 29 5.22 -13.91 -7.90
N LEU A 30 6.00 -13.76 -6.82
CA LEU A 30 6.61 -14.88 -6.11
C LEU A 30 5.55 -15.83 -5.51
N MET A 31 4.45 -15.29 -4.97
CA MET A 31 3.32 -16.10 -4.50
C MET A 31 2.77 -16.97 -5.63
N GLN A 32 2.47 -16.39 -6.80
CA GLN A 32 1.96 -17.15 -7.94
C GLN A 32 2.94 -18.24 -8.39
N ALA A 33 4.24 -17.90 -8.48
CA ALA A 33 5.28 -18.84 -8.84
C ALA A 33 5.38 -20.01 -7.86
N ILE A 34 5.32 -19.76 -6.55
CA ILE A 34 5.35 -20.81 -5.51
C ILE A 34 4.12 -21.73 -5.64
N MET A 35 2.93 -21.16 -5.80
CA MET A 35 1.69 -21.92 -5.94
C MET A 35 1.75 -22.85 -7.16
N HIS A 36 2.23 -22.34 -8.30
CA HIS A 36 2.37 -23.11 -9.53
C HIS A 36 3.46 -24.18 -9.42
N HIS A 37 4.65 -23.82 -8.96
CA HIS A 37 5.80 -24.73 -8.94
C HIS A 37 5.67 -25.86 -7.92
N TYR A 38 5.13 -25.58 -6.73
CA TYR A 38 5.02 -26.56 -5.64
C TYR A 38 3.61 -27.13 -5.47
N GLY A 39 2.65 -26.75 -6.33
CA GLY A 39 1.26 -27.21 -6.23
C GLY A 39 0.56 -26.75 -4.94
N VAL A 40 1.03 -25.67 -4.32
CA VAL A 40 0.49 -25.17 -3.05
C VAL A 40 -0.81 -24.43 -3.32
N PHE A 41 -1.88 -24.85 -2.66
CA PHE A 41 -3.18 -24.19 -2.81
C PHE A 41 -3.18 -22.78 -2.19
N GLY A 42 -3.79 -21.81 -2.87
CA GLY A 42 -3.97 -20.42 -2.42
C GLY A 42 -5.12 -19.78 -3.22
N LYS A 43 -5.58 -18.59 -2.80
CA LYS A 43 -6.67 -17.86 -3.47
C LYS A 43 -6.17 -16.50 -3.96
N PRO A 44 -5.59 -16.39 -5.17
CA PRO A 44 -5.00 -15.13 -5.64
C PRO A 44 -6.00 -13.97 -5.74
N HIS A 45 -7.28 -14.27 -6.01
CA HIS A 45 -8.39 -13.31 -6.02
C HIS A 45 -8.71 -12.70 -4.64
N GLN A 46 -8.20 -13.29 -3.55
CA GLN A 46 -8.30 -12.72 -2.19
C GLN A 46 -7.12 -11.80 -1.86
N VAL A 47 -6.15 -11.65 -2.77
CA VAL A 47 -4.93 -10.88 -2.53
C VAL A 47 -4.91 -9.66 -3.44
N VAL A 48 -4.72 -8.49 -2.84
CA VAL A 48 -4.63 -7.20 -3.53
C VAL A 48 -3.37 -6.48 -3.10
N VAL A 49 -2.72 -5.78 -4.02
CA VAL A 49 -1.58 -4.91 -3.72
C VAL A 49 -2.11 -3.50 -3.48
N GLY A 50 -1.82 -2.93 -2.32
CA GLY A 50 -2.24 -1.59 -1.94
C GLY A 50 -1.03 -0.68 -1.78
N THR A 51 -1.01 0.43 -2.48
CA THR A 51 0.08 1.41 -2.47
C THR A 51 -0.45 2.84 -2.36
N THR A 52 0.43 3.83 -2.32
CA THR A 52 0.09 5.26 -2.36
C THR A 52 0.00 5.78 -3.79
N ARG A 53 -0.69 6.91 -4.00
CA ARG A 53 -0.64 7.64 -5.28
C ARG A 53 0.79 8.02 -5.68
N TRP A 54 1.65 8.36 -4.72
CA TRP A 54 3.03 8.79 -5.00
C TRP A 54 3.87 7.69 -5.65
N VAL A 55 3.55 6.41 -5.44
CA VAL A 55 4.20 5.28 -6.12
C VAL A 55 3.55 4.94 -7.45
N ALA A 56 2.22 5.05 -7.52
CA ALA A 56 1.47 4.75 -8.74
C ALA A 56 1.65 5.81 -9.82
N GLU A 57 1.81 7.08 -9.43
CA GLU A 57 1.95 8.25 -10.30
C GLU A 57 3.42 8.66 -10.53
N ASP A 58 4.39 7.94 -9.95
CA ASP A 58 5.81 8.26 -10.07
C ASP A 58 6.31 8.11 -11.52
N PRO A 59 6.68 9.20 -12.22
CA PRO A 59 7.15 9.11 -13.59
C PRO A 59 8.55 8.48 -13.72
N THR A 60 9.29 8.35 -12.61
CA THR A 60 10.61 7.69 -12.57
C THR A 60 10.50 6.19 -12.32
N GLY A 61 9.31 5.70 -11.95
CA GLY A 61 9.01 4.29 -11.77
C GLY A 61 8.03 3.77 -12.83
N ASP A 62 7.90 2.44 -12.90
CA ASP A 62 6.90 1.79 -13.77
C ASP A 62 6.04 0.80 -12.96
N THR A 63 5.53 1.24 -11.81
CA THR A 63 4.71 0.38 -10.94
C THR A 63 3.47 -0.14 -11.67
N VAL A 64 2.82 0.73 -12.45
CA VAL A 64 1.61 0.37 -13.20
C VAL A 64 1.93 -0.57 -14.36
N GLY A 65 3.01 -0.34 -15.12
CA GLY A 65 3.45 -1.27 -16.16
C GLY A 65 3.86 -2.62 -15.61
N LEU A 66 4.59 -2.66 -14.48
CA LEU A 66 4.91 -3.90 -13.78
C LEU A 66 3.65 -4.65 -13.32
N ALA A 67 2.65 -3.96 -12.78
CA ALA A 67 1.38 -4.57 -12.40
C ALA A 67 0.64 -5.14 -13.61
N ARG A 68 0.68 -4.46 -14.77
CA ARG A 68 0.07 -4.95 -16.03
C ARG A 68 0.79 -6.18 -16.61
N ASN A 69 2.12 -6.25 -16.43
CA ASN A 69 2.91 -7.40 -16.87
C ASN A 69 2.64 -8.65 -16.01
N LEU A 70 2.20 -8.47 -14.76
CA LEU A 70 1.81 -9.56 -13.88
C LEU A 70 0.35 -9.93 -14.12
N THR A 71 0.11 -11.15 -14.59
CA THR A 71 -1.24 -11.65 -14.84
C THR A 71 -2.08 -11.62 -13.56
N GLY A 72 -3.16 -10.83 -13.59
CA GLY A 72 -4.22 -10.87 -12.58
C GLY A 72 -3.96 -10.12 -11.27
N VAL A 73 -2.92 -9.28 -11.19
CA VAL A 73 -2.65 -8.50 -9.96
C VAL A 73 -3.65 -7.35 -9.84
N PRO A 74 -4.49 -7.30 -8.79
CA PRO A 74 -5.26 -6.12 -8.49
C PRO A 74 -4.36 -5.14 -7.73
N LEU A 75 -4.17 -3.94 -8.28
CA LEU A 75 -3.40 -2.84 -7.69
C LEU A 75 -4.35 -1.71 -7.30
N LEU A 76 -4.32 -1.31 -6.04
CA LEU A 76 -5.04 -0.16 -5.50
C LEU A 76 -4.05 0.91 -5.08
N ALA A 77 -4.29 2.15 -5.51
CA ALA A 77 -3.51 3.30 -5.07
C ALA A 77 -4.40 4.23 -4.24
N THR A 78 -3.92 4.68 -3.10
CA THR A 78 -4.65 5.62 -2.25
C THR A 78 -4.58 7.01 -2.81
N GLN A 79 -5.69 7.76 -2.73
CA GLN A 79 -5.69 9.20 -2.98
C GLN A 79 -5.20 10.04 -1.77
N LEU A 80 -4.41 9.44 -0.88
CA LEU A 80 -3.80 10.13 0.25
C LEU A 80 -3.01 11.35 -0.24
N SER A 81 -3.29 12.51 0.34
CA SER A 81 -2.53 13.73 0.11
C SER A 81 -2.07 14.36 1.44
N LEU A 82 -0.89 14.94 1.43
CA LEU A 82 -0.35 15.75 2.52
C LEU A 82 -0.13 17.20 2.09
N ALA A 83 -0.58 17.58 0.88
CA ALA A 83 -0.42 18.92 0.32
C ALA A 83 -1.00 20.02 1.21
N ALA A 84 -2.16 19.75 1.82
CA ALA A 84 -2.84 20.68 2.72
C ALA A 84 -2.29 20.68 4.15
N SER A 85 -1.23 19.91 4.43
CA SER A 85 -0.70 19.82 5.80
C SER A 85 -0.11 21.15 6.26
N ARG A 86 -0.24 21.47 7.56
CA ARG A 86 0.46 22.57 8.22
C ARG A 86 1.97 22.30 8.39
N TYR A 87 2.37 21.04 8.50
CA TYR A 87 3.76 20.64 8.71
C TYR A 87 4.53 20.56 7.37
N PRO A 88 5.60 21.38 7.17
CA PRO A 88 6.39 21.35 5.94
C PRO A 88 6.97 19.97 5.60
N GLN A 89 7.32 19.18 6.62
CA GLN A 89 7.90 17.85 6.46
C GLN A 89 6.90 16.86 5.86
N LEU A 90 5.61 17.01 6.16
CA LEU A 90 4.55 16.20 5.56
C LEU A 90 4.29 16.63 4.11
N ARG A 91 4.29 17.94 3.83
CA ARG A 91 4.16 18.47 2.46
C ARG A 91 5.30 18.01 1.54
N ALA A 92 6.47 17.69 2.08
CA ALA A 92 7.59 17.17 1.30
C ALA A 92 7.28 15.84 0.58
N TYR A 93 6.32 15.04 1.05
CA TYR A 93 5.89 13.82 0.34
C TYR A 93 5.34 14.13 -1.06
N GLU A 94 4.66 15.27 -1.21
CA GLU A 94 4.10 15.71 -2.51
C GLU A 94 5.17 16.16 -3.51
N GLN A 95 6.39 16.39 -3.04
CA GLN A 95 7.53 16.76 -3.87
C GLN A 95 8.35 15.51 -4.29
N GLY A 96 7.85 14.31 -3.98
CA GLY A 96 8.46 13.04 -4.38
C GLY A 96 9.62 12.57 -3.49
N TYR A 97 9.88 13.25 -2.36
CA TYR A 97 10.97 12.89 -1.44
C TYR A 97 10.72 11.58 -0.68
N VAL A 98 9.46 11.28 -0.35
CA VAL A 98 9.05 10.02 0.27
C VAL A 98 7.78 9.55 -0.40
N LYS A 99 7.83 8.38 -1.04
CA LYS A 99 6.72 7.88 -1.87
C LYS A 99 5.90 6.82 -1.14
N GLU A 100 6.54 5.97 -0.36
CA GLU A 100 5.92 4.86 0.39
C GLU A 100 6.84 4.41 1.52
N GLY A 101 6.27 3.81 2.56
CA GLY A 101 7.00 3.18 3.64
C GLY A 101 6.08 2.74 4.77
N VAL A 102 6.46 1.67 5.48
CA VAL A 102 5.77 1.19 6.70
C VAL A 102 4.27 0.85 6.49
N GLY A 103 3.86 0.59 5.23
CA GLY A 103 2.48 0.24 4.89
C GLY A 103 1.50 1.42 4.90
N ALA A 104 1.98 2.67 4.80
CA ALA A 104 1.14 3.86 4.83
C ALA A 104 -0.01 3.83 3.82
N GLY A 105 0.24 3.43 2.57
CA GLY A 105 -0.82 3.27 1.58
C GLY A 105 -1.86 2.24 2.01
N GLY A 106 -1.42 1.07 2.47
CA GLY A 106 -2.33 0.03 2.97
C GLY A 106 -3.18 0.47 4.17
N CYS A 107 -2.59 1.21 5.12
CA CYS A 107 -3.31 1.75 6.27
C CYS A 107 -4.37 2.79 5.86
N ALA A 108 -4.06 3.65 4.89
CA ALA A 108 -5.03 4.62 4.37
C ALA A 108 -6.19 3.92 3.64
N ILE A 109 -5.92 2.87 2.85
CA ILE A 109 -6.97 2.02 2.25
C ILE A 109 -7.84 1.40 3.34
N ALA A 110 -7.23 0.78 4.34
CA ALA A 110 -7.95 0.11 5.42
C ALA A 110 -8.82 1.10 6.20
N ALA A 111 -8.30 2.28 6.53
CA ALA A 111 -9.08 3.32 7.22
C ALA A 111 -10.29 3.79 6.39
N HIS A 112 -10.11 3.93 5.08
CA HIS A 112 -11.22 4.28 4.18
C HIS A 112 -12.27 3.17 4.12
N LEU A 113 -11.87 1.91 3.95
CA LEU A 113 -12.78 0.78 3.82
C LEU A 113 -13.50 0.43 5.12
N GLU A 114 -12.79 0.44 6.26
CA GLU A 114 -13.34 0.01 7.55
C GLU A 114 -14.12 1.11 8.25
N ARG A 115 -13.70 2.37 8.10
CA ARG A 115 -14.25 3.51 8.86
C ARG A 115 -14.84 4.62 8.00
N GLY A 116 -14.81 4.48 6.67
CA GLY A 116 -15.28 5.52 5.76
C GLY A 116 -14.46 6.81 5.86
N TRP A 117 -13.21 6.74 6.33
CA TRP A 117 -12.42 7.95 6.55
C TRP A 117 -12.16 8.68 5.25
N SER A 118 -12.44 9.98 5.30
CA SER A 118 -12.15 10.93 4.24
C SER A 118 -10.69 11.39 4.30
N GLN A 119 -10.23 11.95 3.19
CA GLN A 119 -8.90 12.53 3.05
C GLN A 119 -8.59 13.61 4.13
N PRO A 120 -9.50 14.55 4.46
CA PRO A 120 -9.29 15.50 5.55
C PRO A 120 -9.13 14.82 6.93
N GLN A 121 -9.91 13.78 7.23
CA GLN A 121 -9.83 13.07 8.52
C GLN A 121 -8.51 12.30 8.66
N LEU A 122 -8.04 11.70 7.57
CA LEU A 122 -6.72 11.06 7.53
C LEU A 122 -5.61 12.09 7.82
N LEU A 123 -5.66 13.24 7.14
CA LEU A 123 -4.69 14.31 7.33
C LEU A 123 -4.71 14.83 8.78
N GLU A 124 -5.88 15.15 9.33
CA GLU A 124 -6.03 15.60 10.71
C GLU A 124 -5.48 14.59 11.72
N THR A 125 -5.73 13.30 11.51
CA THR A 125 -5.21 12.24 12.38
C THR A 125 -3.68 12.17 12.31
N ILE A 126 -3.10 12.26 11.11
CA ILE A 126 -1.65 12.26 10.91
C ILE A 126 -1.03 13.48 11.58
N GLU A 127 -1.61 14.66 11.39
CA GLU A 127 -1.13 15.89 12.02
C GLU A 127 -1.22 15.86 13.54
N GLY A 128 -2.29 15.29 14.09
CA GLY A 128 -2.44 15.10 15.54
C GLY A 128 -1.37 14.17 16.12
N LEU A 129 -0.94 13.16 15.38
CA LEU A 129 0.19 12.30 15.77
C LEU A 129 1.53 13.05 15.73
N VAL A 130 1.75 13.87 14.70
CA VAL A 130 2.95 14.70 14.61
C VAL A 130 3.01 15.73 15.74
N ALA A 131 1.91 16.44 16.01
CA ALA A 131 1.82 17.42 17.10
C ALA A 131 2.20 16.80 18.44
N ARG A 132 1.65 15.62 18.75
CA ARG A 132 1.98 14.85 19.96
C ARG A 132 3.46 14.46 20.02
N TYR A 133 4.05 14.06 18.90
CA TYR A 133 5.47 13.70 18.85
C TYR A 133 6.39 14.92 19.07
N LEU A 134 5.95 16.10 18.61
CA LEU A 134 6.66 17.36 18.79
C LEU A 134 6.41 18.04 20.15
N GLY A 135 5.51 17.49 20.98
CA GLY A 135 5.14 18.09 22.27
C GLY A 135 4.23 19.32 22.15
N GLU A 136 3.58 19.51 21.00
CA GLU A 136 2.56 20.54 20.79
C GLU A 136 1.22 19.99 21.30
N SER A 137 0.85 20.31 22.53
CA SER A 137 -0.45 19.94 23.14
C SER A 137 -1.30 21.15 23.47
#